data_AF-A0A8J7T545-F1
#
_entry.id   AF-A0A8J7T545-F1
#
_cell.length_a   1.000
_cell.length_b   1.000
_cell.length_c   1.000
_cell.angle_alpha   90.00
_cell.angle_beta   90.00
_cell.angle_gamma   90.00
#
_symmetry.space_group_name_H-M   'P 1'
#
loop_
_entity.id
_entity.type
_entity.pdbx_description
1 polymer ?
#
loop_
_entity_poly.entity_id
_entity_poly.type
_entity_poly.pdbx_seq_one_letter_code
_entity_poly.pdbx_strand_id
1 'polypeptide(L)'
;MQATRPAGNEALRIIAHPGLKVAQGLQAFANGDYSAAWLNLNAGRGDLQQIGGSHAQRDVFERIAIEAALRGGYMDAADALLHDRMSRRNGSIDGFTAARLSLISAARLRAV
;
A
#
# COMPACT_ATOMS: atom_id res chain seq x y z
N MET A 1 23.03 14.33 -28.59
CA MET A 1 21.56 14.30 -28.77
C MET A 1 21.05 13.01 -28.13
N GLN A 2 20.33 13.09 -27.00
CA GLN A 2 19.75 11.90 -26.37
C GLN A 2 18.50 11.49 -27.16
N ALA A 3 18.45 10.22 -27.58
CA ALA A 3 17.31 9.65 -28.27
C ALA A 3 16.11 9.55 -27.31
N THR A 4 14.99 10.16 -27.68
CA THR A 4 13.70 10.01 -27.00
C THR A 4 13.29 8.54 -27.04
N ARG A 5 13.22 7.89 -25.87
CA ARG A 5 12.74 6.51 -25.75
C ARG A 5 11.28 6.43 -26.25
N PRO A 6 10.90 5.39 -27.01
CA PRO A 6 9.56 5.27 -27.54
C PRO A 6 8.56 5.02 -26.42
N ALA A 7 7.57 5.91 -26.28
CA ALA A 7 6.56 5.94 -25.22
C ALA A 7 5.71 4.66 -25.10
N GLY A 8 5.71 3.78 -26.11
CA GLY A 8 4.89 2.56 -26.15
C GLY A 8 5.28 1.48 -25.13
N ASN A 9 6.56 1.39 -24.73
CA ASN A 9 7.05 0.25 -23.94
C ASN A 9 6.91 0.46 -22.42
N GLU A 10 6.89 1.71 -21.97
CA GLU A 10 6.81 2.07 -20.55
C GLU A 10 5.38 1.93 -20.02
N ALA A 11 4.40 2.46 -20.75
CA ALA A 11 2.98 2.30 -20.43
C ALA A 11 2.57 0.83 -20.36
N LEU A 12 3.01 0.01 -21.34
CA LEU A 12 2.74 -1.43 -21.33
C LEU A 12 3.36 -2.14 -20.11
N ARG A 13 4.58 -1.79 -19.69
CA ARG A 13 5.20 -2.37 -18.48
C ARG A 13 4.50 -1.97 -17.19
N ILE A 14 4.09 -0.71 -17.09
CA ILE A 14 3.34 -0.19 -15.94
C ILE A 14 1.96 -0.85 -15.82
N ILE A 15 1.29 -1.05 -16.96
CA ILE A 15 -0.04 -1.67 -17.02
C ILE A 15 0.04 -3.19 -16.78
N ALA A 16 1.05 -3.86 -17.33
CA ALA A 16 1.01 -5.32 -17.49
C ALA A 16 0.99 -6.11 -16.18
N HIS A 17 1.56 -5.62 -15.08
CA HIS A 17 1.57 -6.36 -13.80
C HIS A 17 1.31 -5.47 -12.58
N PRO A 18 2.04 -4.35 -12.36
CA PRO A 18 1.85 -3.51 -11.18
C PRO A 18 0.51 -2.78 -11.16
N GLY A 19 0.18 -2.12 -12.27
CA GLY A 19 -1.04 -1.34 -12.42
C GLY A 19 -2.30 -2.20 -12.31
N LEU A 20 -2.28 -3.40 -12.92
CA LEU A 20 -3.38 -4.35 -12.83
C LEU A 20 -3.61 -4.82 -11.39
N LYS A 21 -2.55 -5.18 -10.66
CA LYS A 21 -2.67 -5.63 -9.26
C LYS A 21 -3.19 -4.54 -8.34
N VAL A 22 -2.68 -3.32 -8.51
CA VAL A 22 -3.19 -2.17 -7.76
C VAL A 22 -4.67 -1.93 -8.07
N ALA A 23 -5.06 -1.92 -9.34
CA ALA A 23 -6.46 -1.73 -9.74
C ALA A 23 -7.40 -2.80 -9.17
N GLN A 24 -7.01 -4.08 -9.26
CA GLN A 24 -7.75 -5.20 -8.65
C GLN A 24 -7.86 -5.04 -7.14
N GLY A 25 -6.78 -4.63 -6.48
CA GLY A 25 -6.74 -4.38 -5.05
C GLY A 25 -7.67 -3.25 -4.61
N LEU A 26 -7.71 -2.14 -5.36
CA LEU A 26 -8.63 -1.03 -5.10
C LEU A 26 -10.10 -1.45 -5.30
N GLN A 27 -10.38 -2.22 -6.35
CA GLN A 27 -11.73 -2.72 -6.61
C GLN A 27 -12.20 -3.66 -5.49
N ALA A 28 -11.35 -4.60 -5.05
CA ALA A 28 -11.65 -5.48 -3.93
C ALA A 28 -11.90 -4.68 -2.63
N PHE A 29 -11.09 -3.63 -2.38
CA PHE A 29 -11.27 -2.75 -1.23
C PHE A 29 -12.62 -2.04 -1.26
N ALA A 30 -13.02 -1.51 -2.42
CA ALA A 30 -14.32 -0.87 -2.61
C ALA A 30 -15.50 -1.82 -2.37
N ASN A 31 -15.32 -3.11 -2.68
CA ASN A 31 -16.32 -4.15 -2.46
C ASN A 31 -16.34 -4.72 -1.02
N GLY A 32 -15.42 -4.26 -0.15
CA GLY A 32 -15.29 -4.78 1.21
C GLY A 32 -14.54 -6.11 1.32
N ASP A 33 -14.00 -6.64 0.21
CA ASP A 33 -13.13 -7.82 0.23
C ASP A 33 -11.71 -7.41 0.61
N TYR A 34 -11.51 -7.18 1.91
CA TYR A 34 -10.26 -6.64 2.43
C TYR A 34 -9.09 -7.64 2.34
N SER A 35 -9.37 -8.94 2.37
CA SER A 35 -8.34 -9.97 2.16
C SER A 35 -7.83 -9.94 0.72
N ALA A 36 -8.71 -9.99 -0.28
CA ALA A 36 -8.29 -9.90 -1.67
C ALA A 36 -7.66 -8.53 -1.99
N ALA A 37 -8.16 -7.46 -1.37
CA ALA A 37 -7.56 -6.13 -1.47
C ALA A 37 -6.11 -6.13 -0.98
N TRP A 38 -5.86 -6.65 0.22
CA TRP A 38 -4.52 -6.73 0.79
C TRP A 38 -3.57 -7.52 -0.11
N LEU A 39 -3.96 -8.72 -0.53
CA LEU A 39 -3.13 -9.60 -1.34
C LEU A 39 -2.74 -8.94 -2.67
N ASN A 40 -3.68 -8.30 -3.36
CA ASN A 40 -3.41 -7.64 -4.64
C ASN A 40 -2.61 -6.33 -4.46
N LEU A 41 -2.95 -5.50 -3.47
CA LEU A 41 -2.20 -4.27 -3.19
C LEU A 41 -0.76 -4.57 -2.78
N ASN A 42 -0.54 -5.58 -1.93
CA ASN A 42 0.80 -6.00 -1.52
C ASN A 42 1.63 -6.52 -2.71
N ALA A 43 1.02 -7.31 -3.60
CA ALA A 43 1.67 -7.81 -4.80
C ALA A 43 2.09 -6.69 -5.78
N GLY A 44 1.33 -5.59 -5.86
CA GLY A 44 1.66 -4.42 -6.68
C GLY A 44 2.53 -3.37 -5.98
N ARG A 45 2.74 -3.47 -4.66
CA ARG A 45 3.32 -2.39 -3.84
C ARG A 45 4.78 -2.10 -4.16
N GLY A 46 5.59 -3.13 -4.42
CA GLY A 46 7.02 -2.97 -4.72
C GLY A 46 7.28 -2.11 -5.96
N ASP A 47 6.35 -2.18 -6.92
CA ASP A 47 6.48 -1.50 -8.21
C ASP A 47 5.78 -0.14 -8.24
N LEU A 48 4.97 0.22 -7.24
CA LEU A 48 4.32 1.54 -7.14
C LEU A 48 5.32 2.71 -7.19
N GLN A 49 6.56 2.52 -6.73
CA GLN A 49 7.60 3.54 -6.89
C GLN A 49 8.00 3.76 -8.36
N GLN A 50 7.92 2.72 -9.19
CA GLN A 50 8.30 2.73 -10.61
C GLN A 50 7.20 3.28 -11.52
N ILE A 51 5.93 3.24 -11.09
CA ILE A 51 4.77 3.73 -11.87
C ILE A 51 4.69 5.26 -11.89
N GLY A 52 5.41 5.95 -11.00
CA GLY A 52 5.38 7.41 -10.86
C GLY A 52 4.32 7.92 -9.87
N GLY A 53 3.91 9.18 -10.00
CA GLY A 53 2.97 9.84 -9.09
C GLY A 53 3.63 10.66 -7.97
N SER A 54 2.87 11.58 -7.38
CA SER A 54 3.39 12.44 -6.31
C SER A 54 3.61 11.64 -5.02
N HIS A 55 4.42 12.16 -4.09
CA HIS A 55 4.56 11.55 -2.77
C HIS A 55 3.21 11.40 -2.07
N ALA A 56 2.35 12.43 -2.16
CA ALA A 56 1.01 12.40 -1.58
C ALA A 56 0.11 11.31 -2.19
N GLN A 57 0.19 11.07 -3.51
CA GLN A 57 -0.59 10.00 -4.15
C GLN A 57 -0.12 8.61 -3.69
N ARG A 58 1.19 8.39 -3.64
CA ARG A 58 1.77 7.13 -3.15
C ARG A 58 1.47 6.88 -1.67
N ASP A 59 1.39 7.95 -0.88
CA ASP A 59 0.95 7.93 0.51
C ASP A 59 -0.46 7.35 0.66
N VAL A 60 -1.38 7.76 -0.21
CA VAL A 60 -2.77 7.28 -0.20
C VAL A 60 -2.83 5.78 -0.48
N PHE A 61 -2.10 5.28 -1.49
CA PHE A 61 -2.07 3.84 -1.80
C PHE A 61 -1.55 3.01 -0.63
N GLU A 62 -0.49 3.49 0.02
CA GLU A 62 0.07 2.83 1.20
C GLU A 62 -0.93 2.78 2.35
N ARG A 63 -1.65 3.87 2.63
CA ARG A 63 -2.70 3.88 3.67
C ARG A 63 -3.84 2.93 3.35
N ILE A 64 -4.25 2.81 2.09
CA ILE A 64 -5.28 1.85 1.66
C ILE A 64 -4.79 0.41 1.88
N ALA A 65 -3.53 0.11 1.53
CA ALA A 65 -2.95 -1.21 1.77
C ALA A 65 -2.91 -1.57 3.26
N ILE A 66 -2.54 -0.61 4.13
CA ILE A 66 -2.56 -0.79 5.58
C ILE A 66 -3.98 -1.05 6.09
N GLU A 67 -4.97 -0.29 5.62
CA GLU A 67 -6.38 -0.51 5.98
C GLU A 67 -6.89 -1.88 5.50
N ALA A 68 -6.52 -2.29 4.28
CA ALA A 68 -6.87 -3.60 3.74
C ALA A 68 -6.28 -4.72 4.60
N ALA A 69 -5.01 -4.61 4.99
CA ALA A 69 -4.36 -5.57 5.87
C ALA A 69 -5.07 -5.66 7.23
N LEU A 70 -5.35 -4.52 7.88
CA LEU A 70 -6.04 -4.48 9.17
C LEU A 70 -7.42 -5.13 9.11
N ARG A 71 -8.25 -4.74 8.14
CA ARG A 71 -9.62 -5.24 8.00
C ARG A 71 -9.68 -6.67 7.47
N GLY A 72 -8.66 -7.10 6.74
CA GLY A 72 -8.48 -8.47 6.26
C GLY A 72 -7.91 -9.43 7.30
N GLY A 73 -7.57 -8.96 8.51
CA GLY A 73 -7.02 -9.79 9.59
C GLY A 73 -5.49 -9.97 9.55
N TYR A 74 -4.78 -9.28 8.65
CA TYR A 74 -3.32 -9.33 8.52
C TYR A 74 -2.65 -8.28 9.42
N MET A 75 -2.89 -8.36 10.73
CA MET A 75 -2.41 -7.34 11.69
C MET A 75 -0.89 -7.18 11.69
N ASP A 76 -0.14 -8.29 11.66
CA ASP A 76 1.33 -8.21 11.69
C ASP A 76 1.90 -7.58 10.41
N ALA A 77 1.27 -7.83 9.27
CA ALA A 77 1.63 -7.17 8.02
C ALA A 77 1.34 -5.66 8.08
N ALA A 78 0.18 -5.26 8.63
CA ALA A 78 -0.13 -3.86 8.83
C ALA A 78 0.86 -3.16 9.77
N ASP A 79 1.25 -3.83 10.86
CA ASP A 79 2.23 -3.36 11.84
C ASP A 79 3.60 -3.11 11.17
N ALA A 80 4.08 -4.08 10.38
CA ALA A 80 5.32 -3.96 9.64
C ALA A 80 5.31 -2.78 8.65
N LEU A 81 4.19 -2.59 7.92
CA LEU A 81 4.04 -1.48 6.99
C LEU A 81 4.04 -0.11 7.67
N LEU A 82 3.41 0.01 8.84
CA LEU A 82 3.44 1.23 9.64
C LEU A 82 4.86 1.55 10.09
N HIS A 83 5.64 0.55 10.50
CA HIS A 83 7.04 0.74 10.90
C HIS A 83 7.94 1.16 9.73
N ASP A 84 7.81 0.52 8.57
CA ASP A 84 8.51 0.90 7.35
C ASP A 84 8.18 2.35 6.93
N ARG A 85 6.90 2.74 7.07
CA ARG A 85 6.45 4.11 6.82
C ARG A 85 7.10 5.13 7.75
N MET A 86 7.22 4.84 9.06
CA MET A 86 7.91 5.71 10.01
C MET A 86 9.38 5.85 9.64
N SER A 87 10.04 4.75 9.27
CA SER A 87 11.45 4.75 8.86
C SER A 87 11.70 5.69 7.68
N ARG A 88 10.85 5.61 6.64
CA ARG A 88 10.92 6.51 5.46
C ARG A 88 10.61 7.98 5.77
N ARG A 89 10.10 8.28 6.96
CA ARG A 89 9.78 9.63 7.43
C ARG A 89 10.67 10.09 8.57
N ASN A 90 11.91 9.59 8.63
CA ASN A 90 12.88 9.90 9.69
C ASN A 90 12.32 9.68 11.12
N GLY A 91 11.51 8.63 11.29
CA GLY A 91 10.89 8.31 12.58
C GLY A 91 9.67 9.17 12.93
N SER A 92 9.23 10.08 12.05
CA SER A 92 8.03 10.88 12.28
C SER A 92 6.76 10.04 12.24
N ILE A 93 5.95 10.14 13.30
CA ILE A 93 4.66 9.47 13.43
C ILE A 93 3.56 10.49 13.12
N ASP A 94 2.85 10.27 12.01
CA ASP A 94 1.64 11.06 11.70
C ASP A 94 0.41 10.49 12.42
N GLY A 95 -0.66 11.29 12.49
CA GLY A 95 -1.90 10.89 13.17
C GLY A 95 -2.54 9.61 12.60
N PHE A 96 -2.35 9.35 11.30
CA PHE A 96 -2.78 8.09 10.70
C PHE A 96 -2.04 6.90 11.33
N THR A 97 -0.71 6.98 11.38
CA THR A 97 0.16 5.92 11.92
C THR A 97 -0.12 5.67 13.40
N ALA A 98 -0.18 6.76 14.20
CA ALA A 98 -0.46 6.67 15.62
C ALA A 98 -1.81 5.97 15.92
N ALA A 99 -2.86 6.33 15.17
CA ALA A 99 -4.18 5.74 15.36
C ALA A 99 -4.21 4.23 15.07
N ARG A 100 -3.48 3.77 14.04
CA ARG A 100 -3.48 2.34 13.66
C ARG A 100 -2.62 1.49 14.59
N LEU A 101 -1.48 2.01 15.05
CA LEU A 101 -0.67 1.32 16.07
C LEU A 101 -1.45 1.15 17.38
N SER A 102 -2.21 2.18 17.79
CA SER A 102 -3.11 2.10 18.95
C SER A 102 -4.19 1.02 18.75
N LEU A 103 -4.80 0.95 17.56
CA LEU A 103 -5.78 -0.08 17.21
C LEU A 103 -5.20 -1.49 17.30
N ILE A 104 -4.02 -1.72 16.71
CA ILE A 104 -3.32 -3.02 16.74
C ILE A 104 -3.01 -3.41 18.19
N SER A 105 -2.51 -2.47 18.99
CA SER A 105 -2.17 -2.71 20.40
C SER A 105 -3.42 -3.11 21.20
N ALA A 106 -4.52 -2.38 21.03
CA ALA A 106 -5.78 -2.68 21.69
C ALA A 106 -6.42 -4.00 21.22
N ALA A 107 -6.16 -4.42 19.98
CA ALA A 107 -6.62 -5.71 19.47
C ALA A 107 -5.80 -6.87 20.09
N ARG A 108 -4.47 -6.74 20.15
CA ARG A 108 -3.59 -7.74 20.77
C ARG A 108 -3.88 -7.94 22.25
N LEU A 109 -4.16 -6.86 22.99
CA LEU A 109 -4.54 -6.95 24.41
C LEU A 109 -5.87 -7.68 24.66
N ARG A 110 -6.80 -7.67 23.70
CA ARG A 110 -8.08 -8.38 23.79
C ARG A 110 -8.00 -9.86 23.42
N ALA A 111 -6.89 -10.28 22.80
CA ALA A 111 -6.66 -11.67 22.40
C ALA A 111 -5.93 -12.50 23.47
N VAL A 112 -5.57 -11.87 24.61
CA VAL A 112 -4.96 -12.49 25.80
C VAL A 112 -6.03 -12.65 26.87
#